data_AF-D5MPE2-F1
#
_entry.id   AF-D5MPE2-F1
#
_cell.length_a   1.000
_cell.length_b   1.000
_cell.length_c   1.000
_cell.angle_alpha   90.00
_cell.angle_beta   90.00
_cell.angle_gamma   90.00
#
_symmetry.space_group_name_H-M   'P 1'
#
loop_
_entity.id
_entity.type
_entity.pdbx_description
1 polymer ?
#
loop_
_entity_poly.entity_id
_entity_poly.type
_entity_poly.pdbx_seq_one_letter_code
_entity_poly.pdbx_strand_id
1 'polypeptide(L)'
;MRDDGLYGEGVFLLWHEISGVSITDAKGFQIRSGKYASGGIGFYAGASALLDLTGEIVTRIDGYTVDYCLMNRISYESKRQV
;
A
#
# COMPACT_ATOMS: atom_id res chain seq x y z
N MET A 1 11.25 8.20 8.90
CA MET A 1 10.51 7.46 7.85
C MET A 1 11.11 7.84 6.52
N ARG A 2 11.55 6.90 5.69
CA ARG A 2 11.98 7.24 4.32
C ARG A 2 10.73 7.28 3.45
N ASP A 3 10.55 8.36 2.69
CA ASP A 3 9.36 8.57 1.84
C ASP A 3 9.56 8.06 0.41
N ASP A 4 10.43 7.08 0.25
CA ASP A 4 10.84 6.46 -1.02
C ASP A 4 10.08 5.15 -1.31
N GLY A 5 9.25 4.66 -0.38
CA GLY A 5 8.50 3.42 -0.55
C GLY A 5 7.63 2.98 0.64
N LEU A 6 7.16 1.74 0.56
CA LEU A 6 6.45 1.01 1.60
C LEU A 6 7.42 0.18 2.44
N TYR A 7 7.29 0.30 3.76
CA TYR A 7 8.15 -0.37 4.75
C TYR A 7 7.33 -0.93 5.92
N GLY A 8 7.56 -2.20 6.27
CA GLY A 8 6.98 -2.82 7.47
C GLY A 8 6.79 -4.34 7.34
N GLU A 9 6.88 -5.10 8.44
CA GLU A 9 6.59 -6.56 8.52
C GLU A 9 7.12 -7.40 7.33
N GLY A 10 8.39 -7.19 6.94
CA GLY A 10 9.02 -7.92 5.83
C GLY A 10 8.70 -7.37 4.42
N VAL A 11 7.92 -6.31 4.32
CA VAL A 11 7.71 -5.53 3.09
C VAL A 11 8.75 -4.41 3.01
N PHE A 12 9.46 -4.38 1.90
CA PHE A 12 10.37 -3.31 1.50
C PHE A 12 10.15 -3.09 0.01
N LEU A 13 9.38 -2.07 -0.36
CA LEU A 13 8.95 -1.85 -1.75
C LEU A 13 9.01 -0.37 -2.11
N LEU A 14 9.98 0.01 -2.93
CA LEU A 14 10.17 1.39 -3.38
C LEU A 14 9.07 1.80 -4.34
N TRP A 15 8.76 3.09 -4.41
CA TRP A 15 7.68 3.58 -5.28
C TRP A 15 7.87 3.19 -6.74
N HIS A 16 9.11 3.22 -7.25
CA HIS A 16 9.42 2.86 -8.64
C HIS A 16 9.40 1.34 -8.91
N GLU A 17 9.34 0.51 -7.86
CA GLU A 17 9.17 -0.94 -7.98
C GLU A 17 7.69 -1.34 -8.05
N ILE A 18 6.77 -0.40 -7.83
CA ILE A 18 5.32 -0.62 -7.91
C ILE A 18 4.86 -0.31 -9.33
N SER A 19 4.38 -1.32 -10.04
CA SER A 19 3.87 -1.18 -11.41
C SER A 19 2.37 -0.81 -11.46
N GLY A 20 1.72 -0.78 -10.30
CA GLY A 20 0.39 -0.21 -10.14
C GLY A 20 -0.46 -0.96 -9.12
N VAL A 21 -1.74 -0.61 -9.09
CA VAL A 21 -2.72 -1.14 -8.13
C VAL A 21 -3.98 -1.61 -8.83
N SER A 22 -4.68 -2.57 -8.24
CA SER A 22 -6.01 -3.01 -8.69
C SER A 22 -6.87 -3.46 -7.51
N ILE A 23 -8.18 -3.31 -7.67
CA ILE A 23 -9.19 -3.90 -6.77
C ILE A 23 -9.60 -5.23 -7.41
N THR A 24 -9.61 -6.31 -6.64
CA THR A 24 -9.93 -7.66 -7.13
C THR A 24 -10.98 -8.31 -6.24
N ASP A 25 -11.87 -9.10 -6.83
CA ASP A 25 -12.99 -9.70 -6.08
C ASP A 25 -12.52 -10.72 -5.02
N ALA A 26 -11.42 -11.43 -5.28
CA ALA A 26 -10.94 -12.52 -4.40
C ALA A 26 -10.08 -12.03 -3.23
N LYS A 27 -9.31 -10.96 -3.41
CA LYS A 27 -8.41 -10.43 -2.37
C LYS A 27 -8.77 -9.03 -1.91
N GLY A 28 -9.72 -8.32 -2.52
CA GLY A 28 -10.00 -6.92 -2.21
C GLY A 28 -9.00 -5.97 -2.89
N PHE A 29 -7.75 -5.93 -2.43
CA PHE A 29 -6.73 -5.04 -2.97
C PHE A 29 -5.48 -5.80 -3.44
N GLN A 30 -4.83 -5.28 -4.49
CA GLN A 30 -3.60 -5.82 -5.03
C GLN A 30 -2.63 -4.68 -5.40
N ILE A 31 -1.43 -4.71 -4.83
CA ILE A 31 -0.26 -3.94 -5.24
C ILE A 31 0.54 -4.82 -6.19
N ARG A 32 0.85 -4.33 -7.39
CA ARG A 32 1.59 -5.06 -8.41
C ARG A 32 3.07 -4.67 -8.38
N SER A 33 3.95 -5.66 -8.40
CA SER A 33 5.39 -5.45 -8.47
C SER A 33 6.08 -6.68 -9.05
N GLY A 34 7.06 -6.45 -9.93
CA GLY A 34 7.94 -7.50 -10.45
C GLY A 34 8.99 -7.99 -9.45
N LYS A 35 9.13 -7.32 -8.29
CA LYS A 35 10.05 -7.71 -7.22
C LYS A 35 9.69 -9.04 -6.57
N TYR A 36 8.39 -9.35 -6.52
CA TYR A 36 7.86 -10.56 -5.90
C TYR A 36 7.46 -11.58 -6.97
N ALA A 37 7.85 -12.84 -6.81
CA ALA A 37 7.46 -13.93 -7.71
C ALA A 37 5.93 -14.12 -7.79
N SER A 38 5.19 -13.70 -6.76
CA SER A 38 3.73 -13.66 -6.71
C SER A 38 3.08 -12.57 -7.59
N GLY A 39 3.88 -11.70 -8.23
CA GLY A 39 3.40 -10.53 -8.95
C GLY A 39 3.03 -9.34 -8.05
N GLY A 40 3.34 -9.42 -6.75
CA GLY A 40 3.14 -8.35 -5.77
C GLY A 40 2.42 -8.82 -4.50
N ILE A 41 1.70 -7.89 -3.85
CA ILE A 41 1.09 -8.07 -2.54
C ILE A 41 -0.42 -7.90 -2.66
N GLY A 42 -1.19 -8.89 -2.23
CA GLY A 42 -2.65 -8.84 -2.19
C GLY A 42 -3.19 -8.99 -0.78
N PHE A 43 -4.20 -8.21 -0.42
CA PHE A 43 -4.73 -8.14 0.95
C PHE A 43 -6.19 -7.69 0.97
N TYR A 44 -6.96 -8.24 1.91
CA TYR A 44 -8.38 -7.96 2.09
C TYR A 44 -8.64 -6.52 2.53
N ALA A 45 -9.82 -6.01 2.19
CA ALA A 45 -10.27 -4.74 2.76
C ALA A 45 -10.34 -4.84 4.29
N GLY A 46 -9.79 -3.85 4.99
CA GLY A 46 -9.64 -3.81 6.44
C GLY A 46 -8.41 -4.55 6.97
N ALA A 47 -7.56 -5.14 6.11
CA ALA A 47 -6.36 -5.84 6.56
C ALA A 47 -5.18 -4.90 6.88
N SER A 48 -5.23 -3.64 6.44
CA SER A 48 -4.16 -2.66 6.66
C SER A 48 -4.46 -1.76 7.86
N ALA A 49 -3.42 -1.47 8.63
CA ALA A 49 -3.43 -0.43 9.64
C ALA A 49 -2.11 0.36 9.59
N LEU A 50 -2.16 1.59 10.07
CA LEU A 50 -1.00 2.46 10.22
C LEU A 50 -0.66 2.55 11.70
N LEU A 51 0.61 2.31 12.03
CA LEU A 51 1.13 2.63 13.35
C LEU A 51 1.55 4.11 13.34
N ASP A 52 0.88 4.93 14.13
CA ASP A 52 1.20 6.36 14.17
C ASP A 52 2.44 6.65 15.04
N LEU A 53 2.81 7.94 15.13
CA LEU A 53 3.98 8.37 15.91
C LEU A 53 3.83 8.16 17.43
N THR A 54 2.61 7.95 17.91
CA THR A 54 2.31 7.65 19.32
C THR A 54 2.32 6.15 19.62
N GLY A 55 2.42 5.31 18.58
CA GLY A 55 2.33 3.86 18.68
C GLY A 55 0.88 3.35 18.66
N GLU A 56 -0.08 4.21 18.34
CA GLU A 56 -1.48 3.82 18.21
C GLU A 56 -1.76 3.21 16.84
N ILE A 57 -2.68 2.25 16.82
CA ILE A 57 -3.11 1.57 15.59
C ILE A 57 -4.25 2.36 14.98
N VAL A 58 -3.98 2.98 13.84
CA VAL A 58 -4.94 3.72 13.03
C VAL A 58 -5.46 2.84 11.91
N THR A 59 -6.77 2.63 11.84
CA THR A 59 -7.42 1.85 10.77
C THR A 59 -8.21 2.72 9.79
N ARG A 60 -8.41 3.99 10.12
CA ARG A 60 -9.11 4.98 9.29
C ARG A 60 -8.43 6.35 9.33
N ILE A 61 -8.42 7.02 8.18
CA ILE A 61 -7.94 8.39 8.00
C ILE A 61 -9.03 9.17 7.28
N ASP A 62 -9.50 10.26 7.88
CA ASP A 62 -10.55 11.13 7.33
C ASP A 62 -11.81 10.37 6.85
N GLY A 63 -12.21 9.33 7.58
CA GLY A 63 -13.37 8.49 7.27
C GLY A 63 -13.13 7.33 6.28
N TYR A 64 -11.98 7.32 5.60
CA TYR A 64 -11.58 6.23 4.70
C TYR A 64 -10.76 5.18 5.43
N THR A 65 -10.86 3.90 5.03
CA THR A 65 -9.95 2.88 5.58
C THR A 65 -8.54 3.11 5.07
N VAL A 66 -7.55 2.73 5.89
CA VAL A 66 -6.12 2.85 5.53
C VAL A 66 -5.82 2.16 4.20
N ASP A 67 -6.53 1.08 3.86
CA ASP A 67 -6.37 0.41 2.56
C ASP A 67 -6.60 1.37 1.39
N TYR A 68 -7.71 2.12 1.38
CA TYR A 68 -8.01 3.07 0.31
C TYR A 68 -7.02 4.23 0.28
N CYS A 69 -6.62 4.74 1.45
CA CYS A 69 -5.60 5.78 1.56
C CYS A 69 -4.26 5.31 0.97
N LEU A 70 -3.86 4.06 1.23
CA LEU A 70 -2.67 3.43 0.67
C LEU A 70 -2.76 3.32 -0.86
N MET A 71 -3.89 2.84 -1.39
CA MET A 71 -4.08 2.74 -2.85
C MET A 71 -4.03 4.11 -3.53
N ASN A 72 -4.58 5.14 -2.89
CA ASN A 72 -4.53 6.53 -3.37
C ASN A 72 -3.09 7.07 -3.33
N ARG A 73 -2.35 6.82 -2.25
CA ARG A 73 -0.93 7.22 -2.15
C ARG A 73 -0.09 6.58 -3.25
N ILE A 74 -0.23 5.28 -3.47
CA ILE A 74 0.49 4.58 -4.55
C ILE A 74 0.14 5.16 -5.92
N SER A 75 -1.14 5.42 -6.18
CA SER A 75 -1.60 6.01 -7.45
C SER A 75 -1.05 7.42 -7.66
N TYR A 76 -0.93 8.22 -6.60
CA TYR A 76 -0.31 9.54 -6.64
C TYR A 76 1.18 9.46 -6.98
N GLU A 77 1.93 8.59 -6.29
CA GLU A 77 3.37 8.42 -6.55
C GLU A 77 3.65 7.88 -7.96
N SER A 78 2.79 6.99 -8.46
CA SER A 78 2.91 6.46 -9.83
C SER A 78 2.79 7.56 -10.90
N LYS A 79 2.03 8.63 -10.64
CA LYS A 79 1.88 9.77 -11.56
C LYS A 79 3.05 10.77 -11.48
N ARG A 80 3.77 10.81 -10.36
CA ARG A 80 4.96 11.67 -10.19
C ARG A 80 6.20 11.14 -10.90
N GLN A 81 6.19 9.86 -11.27
CA GLN A 81 7.29 9.21 -11.99
C GLN A 81 7.25 9.45 -13.51
N VAL A 82 6.26 10.21 -14.01
CA VAL A 82 6.11 10.60 -15.41
C VAL A 82 6.62 12.01 -15.64
#